data_AF-A0AAD0THX7-F1
#
_entry.id   AF-A0AAD0THX7-F1
#
_cell.length_a   1.000
_cell.length_b   1.000
_cell.length_c   1.000
_cell.angle_alpha   90.00
_cell.angle_beta   90.00
_cell.angle_gamma   90.00
#
_symmetry.space_group_name_H-M   'P 1'
#
loop_
_entity.id
_entity.type
_entity.pdbx_description
1 polymer ?
#
loop_
_entity_poly.entity_id
_entity_poly.type
_entity_poly.pdbx_seq_one_letter_code
_entity_poly.pdbx_strand_id
1 'polypeptide(L)'
;MGGTGIVGTITGFGSICVNGVEVHYDAKVSLSENGLPASSKQLAIGQVVAVEAHRSARGLVARSIAILHAYEGPVTEVASGSIPLRVMGQPVRIADGARVTAGLRVGDAVRVSGLRNSVGEVVASRIDRAPKLAQASAIGAIERPGELQGLALSNKRLAPKTEVLVRGNWNGRQLDVVQSRVDPGLPFEGRVRNVLVEGLVHKQQGDRVELGGFTVQLGHGTSFAGGRSNELAVDQRVRVAGVIRAGRSIHAERVEFVRDNPDGSIRRGSDHSGSGSGSAESERHESGNSGSGGHDSVERVRTESSGRDGGGETRERIEREVESASGELERRERIETRESADRVETRERIEIFENGVRVERIERIEKIERPEQVDKPERVEKIERVERVEKPERVEKVERPETVERPEEVERVDRSGPH
;
A
#
# COMPACT_ATOMS: atom_id res chain seq x y z
N MET A 1 -0.64 -28.44 12.50
CA MET A 1 -0.82 -26.96 12.46
C MET A 1 0.56 -26.32 12.46
N GLY A 2 0.89 -25.50 11.47
CA GLY A 2 2.27 -25.00 11.26
C GLY A 2 2.36 -23.79 10.32
N GLY A 3 1.30 -22.99 10.22
CA GLY A 3 1.31 -21.75 9.44
C GLY A 3 1.87 -20.56 10.22
N THR A 4 2.19 -19.49 9.48
CA THR A 4 2.62 -18.20 10.00
C THR A 4 1.59 -17.14 9.62
N GLY A 5 1.06 -16.41 10.61
CA GLY A 5 0.23 -15.23 10.39
C GLY A 5 1.10 -13.98 10.35
N ILE A 6 0.87 -13.07 9.41
CA ILE A 6 1.63 -11.80 9.34
C ILE A 6 0.62 -10.66 9.25
N VAL A 7 0.76 -9.65 10.11
CA VAL A 7 0.00 -8.40 10.03
C VAL A 7 1.00 -7.25 9.97
N GLY A 8 0.94 -6.43 8.93
CA GLY A 8 1.86 -5.31 8.80
C GLY A 8 1.82 -4.63 7.44
N THR A 9 2.72 -3.69 7.25
CA THR A 9 2.77 -2.83 6.06
C THR A 9 3.62 -3.45 4.95
N ILE A 10 3.14 -3.42 3.71
CA ILE A 10 3.92 -3.80 2.53
C ILE A 10 5.03 -2.77 2.30
N THR A 11 6.27 -3.23 2.23
CA THR A 11 7.45 -2.38 1.98
C THR A 11 8.15 -2.64 0.64
N GLY A 12 7.81 -3.71 -0.09
CA GLY A 12 8.48 -4.11 -1.34
C GLY A 12 7.74 -5.16 -2.19
N PHE A 13 8.25 -5.43 -3.39
CA PHE A 13 7.69 -6.33 -4.42
C PHE A 13 8.74 -7.26 -5.07
N GLY A 14 8.27 -8.25 -5.85
CA GLY A 14 9.01 -9.43 -6.35
C GLY A 14 8.48 -10.71 -5.68
N SER A 15 8.21 -10.55 -4.40
CA SER A 15 7.18 -11.16 -3.55
C SER A 15 6.73 -10.03 -2.61
N ILE A 16 5.66 -10.16 -1.81
CA ILE A 16 5.36 -9.07 -0.87
C ILE A 16 6.36 -9.10 0.28
N CYS A 17 7.01 -7.97 0.56
CA CYS A 17 7.82 -7.80 1.76
C CYS A 17 6.95 -7.18 2.85
N VAL A 18 6.73 -7.91 3.96
CA VAL A 18 5.94 -7.45 5.11
C VAL A 18 6.69 -7.76 6.39
N ASN A 19 6.87 -6.77 7.26
CA ASN A 19 7.63 -6.90 8.50
C ASN A 19 9.08 -7.38 8.31
N GLY A 20 9.70 -7.03 7.17
CA GLY A 20 11.05 -7.49 6.82
C GLY A 20 11.12 -8.94 6.31
N VAL A 21 9.98 -9.61 6.15
CA VAL A 21 9.91 -10.99 5.64
C VAL A 21 9.32 -10.99 4.24
N GLU A 22 9.99 -11.70 3.35
CA GLU A 22 9.50 -11.97 2.00
C GLU A 22 8.46 -13.09 2.01
N VAL A 23 7.30 -12.83 1.40
CA VAL A 23 6.21 -13.81 1.27
C VAL A 23 5.82 -13.97 -0.18
N HIS A 24 6.15 -15.13 -0.75
CA HIS A 24 5.76 -15.51 -2.10
C HIS A 24 4.25 -15.71 -2.20
N TYR A 25 3.68 -15.40 -3.36
CA TYR A 25 2.30 -15.70 -3.68
C TYR A 25 2.19 -16.02 -5.17
N ASP A 26 1.22 -16.85 -5.53
CA ASP A 26 0.94 -17.22 -6.92
C ASP A 26 -0.51 -16.85 -7.29
N ALA A 27 -0.94 -17.22 -8.49
CA ALA A 27 -2.29 -16.93 -8.97
C ALA A 27 -3.42 -17.63 -8.18
N LYS A 28 -3.12 -18.59 -7.30
CA LYS A 28 -4.09 -19.32 -6.48
C LYS A 28 -4.32 -18.67 -5.11
N VAL A 29 -3.53 -17.66 -4.75
CA VAL A 29 -3.69 -16.97 -3.47
C VAL A 29 -5.09 -16.33 -3.36
N SER A 30 -5.77 -16.57 -2.24
CA SER A 30 -7.04 -15.90 -1.98
C SER A 30 -6.78 -14.46 -1.54
N LEU A 31 -7.19 -13.49 -2.34
CA LEU A 31 -6.95 -12.07 -2.05
C LEU A 31 -8.26 -11.34 -1.76
N SER A 32 -8.25 -10.49 -0.74
CA SER A 32 -9.40 -9.67 -0.38
C SER A 32 -9.01 -8.25 0.02
N GLU A 33 -9.91 -7.30 -0.16
CA GLU A 33 -9.79 -5.90 0.27
C GLU A 33 -10.98 -5.60 1.19
N ASN A 34 -10.71 -5.36 2.48
CA ASN A 34 -11.74 -5.23 3.52
C ASN A 34 -12.85 -6.30 3.38
N GLY A 35 -12.42 -7.56 3.26
CA GLY A 35 -13.29 -8.73 3.17
C GLY A 35 -14.03 -8.95 1.85
N LEU A 36 -13.90 -8.06 0.85
CA LEU A 36 -14.40 -8.28 -0.51
C LEU A 36 -13.33 -8.94 -1.38
N PRO A 37 -13.69 -9.79 -2.35
CA PRO A 37 -12.73 -10.38 -3.28
C PRO A 37 -11.92 -9.30 -4.02
N ALA A 38 -10.61 -9.51 -4.14
CA ALA A 38 -9.69 -8.59 -4.79
C ALA A 38 -8.66 -9.36 -5.62
N SER A 39 -7.83 -8.64 -6.38
CA SER A 39 -6.78 -9.20 -7.22
C SER A 39 -5.39 -8.72 -6.82
N SER A 40 -4.35 -9.46 -7.21
CA SER A 40 -2.95 -9.09 -6.95
C SER A 40 -2.56 -7.73 -7.54
N LYS A 41 -3.27 -7.23 -8.57
CA LYS A 41 -3.08 -5.89 -9.14
C LYS A 41 -3.39 -4.76 -8.17
N GLN A 42 -4.15 -5.03 -7.10
CA GLN A 42 -4.49 -4.06 -6.07
C GLN A 42 -3.45 -3.98 -4.95
N LEU A 43 -2.48 -4.90 -4.90
CA LEU A 43 -1.40 -4.83 -3.92
C LEU A 43 -0.50 -3.63 -4.21
N ALA A 44 -0.17 -2.86 -3.17
CA ALA A 44 0.69 -1.69 -3.29
C ALA A 44 1.52 -1.46 -2.02
N ILE A 45 2.74 -0.92 -2.19
CA ILE A 45 3.58 -0.49 -1.07
C ILE A 45 2.81 0.55 -0.22
N GLY A 46 2.94 0.40 1.09
CA GLY A 46 2.26 1.22 2.09
C GLY A 46 0.89 0.68 2.51
N GLN A 47 0.37 -0.38 1.89
CA GLN A 47 -0.84 -1.04 2.37
C GLN A 47 -0.55 -1.86 3.63
N VAL A 48 -1.48 -1.82 4.58
CA VAL A 48 -1.49 -2.77 5.71
C VAL A 48 -2.20 -4.04 5.25
N VAL A 49 -1.60 -5.19 5.48
CA VAL A 49 -2.15 -6.49 5.09
C VAL A 49 -2.14 -7.48 6.25
N ALA A 50 -3.09 -8.41 6.24
CA ALA A 50 -3.04 -9.66 6.99
C ALA A 50 -2.80 -10.83 6.04
N VAL A 51 -1.77 -11.63 6.30
CA VAL A 51 -1.34 -12.73 5.45
C VAL A 51 -1.37 -14.03 6.25
N GLU A 52 -2.05 -15.04 5.71
CA GLU A 52 -1.88 -16.42 6.17
C GLU A 52 -0.85 -17.09 5.27
N ALA A 53 0.32 -17.44 5.82
CA ALA A 53 1.39 -18.09 5.08
C ALA A 53 1.69 -19.48 5.63
N HIS A 54 2.32 -20.30 4.80
CA HIS A 54 2.92 -21.57 5.19
C HIS A 54 4.36 -21.63 4.71
N ARG A 55 5.19 -22.42 5.41
CA ARG A 55 6.57 -22.65 5.00
C ARG A 55 6.61 -23.61 3.81
N SER A 56 7.52 -23.32 2.90
CA SER A 56 7.89 -24.15 1.75
C SER A 56 9.42 -24.19 1.62
N ALA A 57 9.94 -25.00 0.68
CA ALA A 57 11.37 -25.01 0.37
C ALA A 57 11.90 -23.66 -0.16
N ARG A 58 11.02 -22.82 -0.71
CA ARG A 58 11.34 -21.46 -1.21
C ARG A 58 11.14 -20.37 -0.15
N GLY A 59 10.85 -20.72 1.09
CA GLY A 59 10.46 -19.75 2.14
C GLY A 59 8.94 -19.68 2.34
N LEU A 60 8.44 -18.53 2.80
CA LEU A 60 7.01 -18.37 3.10
C LEU A 60 6.18 -18.19 1.83
N VAL A 61 5.08 -18.94 1.75
CA VAL A 61 4.11 -18.84 0.65
C VAL A 61 2.74 -18.50 1.22
N ALA A 62 2.13 -17.42 0.74
CA ALA A 62 0.81 -16.98 1.13
C ALA A 62 -0.28 -17.94 0.64
N ARG A 63 -1.21 -18.29 1.53
CA ARG A 63 -2.49 -18.93 1.21
C ARG A 63 -3.58 -17.89 1.00
N SER A 64 -3.55 -16.85 1.82
CA SER A 64 -4.46 -15.71 1.70
C SER A 64 -3.78 -14.42 2.07
N ILE A 65 -4.20 -13.33 1.42
CA ILE A 65 -3.78 -11.96 1.67
C ILE A 65 -5.04 -11.10 1.78
N ALA A 66 -5.20 -10.41 2.90
CA ALA A 66 -6.26 -9.43 3.11
C ALA A 66 -5.64 -8.04 3.19
N ILE A 67 -5.98 -7.15 2.26
CA ILE A 67 -5.70 -5.72 2.33
C ILE A 67 -6.65 -5.11 3.34
N LEU A 68 -6.08 -4.42 4.32
CA LEU A 68 -6.78 -3.78 5.43
C LEU A 68 -6.69 -2.27 5.25
N HIS A 69 -7.84 -1.65 4.99
CA HIS A 69 -8.00 -0.20 5.05
C HIS A 69 -8.69 0.13 6.38
N ALA A 70 -8.04 0.95 7.19
CA ALA A 70 -8.59 1.44 8.45
C ALA A 70 -9.88 2.23 8.21
N TYR A 71 -9.92 3.00 7.11
CA TYR A 71 -11.09 3.71 6.63
C TYR A 71 -11.24 3.62 5.12
N GLU A 72 -12.47 3.45 4.67
CA GLU A 72 -12.93 3.70 3.30
C GLU A 72 -14.12 4.64 3.38
N GLY A 73 -14.00 5.87 2.87
CA GLY A 73 -15.07 6.85 3.01
C GLY A 73 -14.69 8.25 2.55
N PRO A 74 -15.59 9.22 2.65
CA PRO A 74 -15.32 10.59 2.23
C PRO A 74 -14.33 11.29 3.15
N VAL A 75 -13.43 12.06 2.55
CA VAL A 75 -12.66 13.10 3.25
C VAL A 75 -13.63 14.14 3.78
N THR A 76 -13.61 14.37 5.08
CA THR A 76 -14.47 15.37 5.74
C THR A 76 -13.73 16.66 6.07
N GLU A 77 -12.40 16.59 6.15
CA GLU A 77 -11.53 17.76 6.37
C GLU A 77 -10.18 17.48 5.71
N VAL A 78 -9.62 18.49 5.02
CA VAL A 78 -8.31 18.36 4.36
C VAL A 78 -7.23 18.82 5.33
N ALA A 79 -6.06 18.17 5.31
CA ALA A 79 -4.94 18.58 6.15
C ALA A 79 -4.51 20.03 5.86
N SER A 80 -4.27 20.81 6.91
CA SER A 80 -3.82 22.20 6.82
C SER A 80 -2.98 22.58 8.03
N GLY A 81 -1.68 22.83 7.82
CA GLY A 81 -0.74 23.10 8.91
C GLY A 81 -0.70 21.97 9.93
N SER A 82 -1.10 22.24 11.17
CA SER A 82 -1.20 21.25 12.25
C SER A 82 -2.53 20.48 12.27
N ILE A 83 -3.51 20.86 11.46
CA ILE A 83 -4.81 20.19 11.40
C ILE A 83 -4.64 18.91 10.58
N PRO A 84 -4.91 17.72 11.15
CA PRO A 84 -4.79 16.46 10.42
C PRO A 84 -5.89 16.34 9.35
N LEU A 85 -5.63 15.52 8.34
CA LEU A 85 -6.67 15.05 7.41
C LEU A 85 -7.76 14.34 8.22
N ARG A 86 -9.03 14.51 7.86
CA ARG A 86 -10.11 13.69 8.41
C ARG A 86 -10.84 12.89 7.34
N VAL A 87 -11.13 11.63 7.68
CA VAL A 87 -11.96 10.73 6.87
C VAL A 87 -13.12 10.25 7.74
N MET A 88 -14.35 10.47 7.29
CA MET A 88 -15.57 10.22 8.09
C MET A 88 -15.51 10.87 9.49
N GLY A 89 -14.97 12.08 9.58
CA GLY A 89 -14.79 12.83 10.83
C GLY A 89 -13.59 12.37 11.68
N GLN A 90 -12.96 11.25 11.33
CA GLN A 90 -11.88 10.66 12.12
C GLN A 90 -10.51 11.22 11.71
N PRO A 91 -9.63 11.54 12.67
CA PRO A 91 -8.28 12.05 12.40
C PRO A 91 -7.39 10.98 11.73
N VAL A 92 -6.70 11.41 10.68
CA VAL A 92 -5.73 10.65 9.92
C VAL A 92 -4.44 11.46 9.84
N ARG A 93 -3.41 11.01 10.56
CA ARG A 93 -2.06 11.57 10.51
C ARG A 93 -1.31 10.94 9.36
N ILE A 94 -0.69 11.73 8.50
CA ILE A 94 0.16 11.21 7.41
C ILE A 94 1.49 10.79 8.03
N ALA A 95 1.89 9.53 7.83
CA ALA A 95 3.19 9.03 8.27
C ALA A 95 4.33 9.58 7.40
N ASP A 96 5.54 9.61 7.94
CA ASP A 96 6.71 9.94 7.14
C ASP A 96 6.90 8.90 6.03
N GLY A 97 7.16 9.38 4.81
CA GLY A 97 7.28 8.52 3.62
C GLY A 97 5.96 7.91 3.12
N ALA A 98 4.80 8.33 3.66
CA ALA A 98 3.50 7.82 3.23
C ALA A 98 3.21 8.09 1.75
N ARG A 99 2.55 7.13 1.10
CA ARG A 99 2.10 7.24 -0.29
C ARG A 99 0.70 7.87 -0.32
N VAL A 100 0.63 9.19 -0.45
CA VAL A 100 -0.63 9.93 -0.44
C VAL A 100 -0.94 10.48 -1.82
N THR A 101 -2.17 10.28 -2.28
CA THR A 101 -2.66 10.90 -3.52
C THR A 101 -2.76 12.42 -3.34
N ALA A 102 -2.15 13.20 -4.22
CA ALA A 102 -2.16 14.66 -4.14
C ALA A 102 -3.53 15.26 -4.51
N GLY A 103 -3.86 16.42 -3.94
CA GLY A 103 -5.05 17.21 -4.29
C GLY A 103 -6.37 16.62 -3.80
N LEU A 104 -6.37 15.97 -2.63
CA LEU A 104 -7.61 15.52 -1.99
C LEU A 104 -8.48 16.72 -1.62
N ARG A 105 -9.79 16.59 -1.82
CA ARG A 105 -10.79 17.58 -1.44
C ARG A 105 -11.83 16.98 -0.51
N VAL A 106 -12.49 17.83 0.26
CA VAL A 106 -13.66 17.41 1.05
C VAL A 106 -14.69 16.77 0.12
N GLY A 107 -15.21 15.61 0.51
CA GLY A 107 -16.13 14.79 -0.28
C GLY A 107 -15.47 13.72 -1.14
N ASP A 108 -14.16 13.81 -1.41
CA ASP A 108 -13.45 12.76 -2.15
C ASP A 108 -13.49 11.46 -1.34
N ALA A 109 -14.00 10.37 -1.94
CA ALA A 109 -13.90 9.06 -1.35
C ALA A 109 -12.45 8.56 -1.42
N VAL A 110 -11.93 8.05 -0.30
CA VAL A 110 -10.56 7.56 -0.17
C VAL A 110 -10.50 6.21 0.54
N ARG A 111 -9.41 5.47 0.31
CA ARG A 111 -8.97 4.31 1.09
C ARG A 111 -7.75 4.69 1.89
N VAL A 112 -7.76 4.42 3.19
CA VAL A 112 -6.68 4.75 4.11
C VAL A 112 -6.10 3.46 4.68
N SER A 113 -4.86 3.14 4.34
CA SER A 113 -4.08 2.12 5.05
C SER A 113 -3.15 2.80 6.04
N GLY A 114 -3.09 2.25 7.25
CA GLY A 114 -2.29 2.80 8.35
C GLY A 114 -2.48 2.03 9.64
N LEU A 115 -1.64 2.36 10.62
CA LEU A 115 -1.66 1.78 11.96
C LEU A 115 -2.28 2.79 12.92
N ARG A 116 -3.09 2.32 13.88
CA ARG A 116 -3.67 3.21 14.90
C ARG A 116 -2.67 3.47 16.02
N ASN A 117 -2.60 4.74 16.44
CA ASN A 117 -1.84 5.15 17.61
C ASN A 117 -2.71 5.04 18.88
N SER A 118 -2.10 5.30 20.04
CA SER A 118 -2.66 5.19 21.38
C SER A 118 -3.92 6.04 21.62
N VAL A 119 -4.07 7.13 20.88
CA VAL A 119 -5.21 8.05 20.93
C VAL A 119 -6.28 7.73 19.87
N GLY A 120 -6.10 6.68 19.08
CA GLY A 120 -7.06 6.17 18.09
C GLY A 120 -6.95 6.79 16.69
N GLU A 121 -6.02 7.74 16.47
CA GLU A 121 -5.74 8.30 15.15
C GLU A 121 -5.09 7.26 14.25
N VAL A 122 -5.43 7.28 12.96
CA VAL A 122 -4.76 6.44 11.98
C VAL A 122 -3.51 7.14 11.49
N VAL A 123 -2.35 6.56 11.76
CA VAL A 123 -1.06 6.93 11.16
C VAL A 123 -0.97 6.26 9.80
N ALA A 124 -1.36 7.00 8.76
CA ALA A 124 -1.53 6.50 7.40
C ALA A 124 -0.20 6.33 6.69
N SER A 125 0.06 5.11 6.22
CA SER A 125 1.17 4.78 5.33
C SER A 125 0.78 4.90 3.85
N ARG A 126 -0.52 4.86 3.53
CA ARG A 126 -1.02 5.03 2.16
C ARG A 126 -2.45 5.58 2.13
N ILE A 127 -2.69 6.52 1.21
CA ILE A 127 -4.04 7.06 0.93
C ILE A 127 -4.27 7.12 -0.58
N ASP A 128 -5.25 6.33 -1.04
CA ASP A 128 -5.68 6.28 -2.44
C ASP A 128 -7.06 6.88 -2.62
N ARG A 129 -7.33 7.47 -3.79
CA ARG A 129 -8.70 7.81 -4.18
C ARG A 129 -9.53 6.56 -4.46
N ALA A 130 -10.80 6.61 -4.10
CA ALA A 130 -11.77 5.54 -4.26
C ALA A 130 -13.06 6.06 -4.92
N PRO A 131 -13.01 6.60 -6.15
CA PRO A 131 -14.17 7.25 -6.78
C PRO A 131 -15.34 6.28 -7.07
N LYS A 132 -15.08 4.96 -7.02
CA LYS A 132 -16.08 3.90 -7.22
C LYS A 132 -16.48 3.22 -5.90
N LEU A 133 -16.21 3.85 -4.75
CA LEU A 133 -16.55 3.28 -3.44
C LEU A 133 -18.08 3.26 -3.28
N ALA A 134 -18.66 2.06 -3.23
CA ALA A 134 -20.09 1.87 -3.11
C ALA A 134 -20.61 2.11 -1.68
N GLN A 135 -19.84 1.67 -0.68
CA GLN A 135 -20.17 1.79 0.74
C GLN A 135 -18.94 2.17 1.52
N ALA A 136 -19.14 2.96 2.56
CA ALA A 136 -18.07 3.28 3.50
C ALA A 136 -17.77 2.06 4.38
N SER A 137 -16.51 1.94 4.80
CA SER A 137 -16.09 0.89 5.73
C SER A 137 -15.05 1.41 6.72
N ALA A 138 -14.98 0.76 7.88
CA ALA A 138 -13.99 1.07 8.90
C ALA A 138 -13.58 -0.18 9.65
N ILE A 139 -12.30 -0.24 10.04
CA ILE A 139 -11.74 -1.28 10.92
C ILE A 139 -11.34 -0.63 12.25
N GLY A 140 -11.75 -1.24 13.34
CA GLY A 140 -11.36 -0.81 14.68
C GLY A 140 -12.00 -1.63 15.79
N ALA A 141 -11.56 -1.38 17.02
CA ALA A 141 -12.15 -1.96 18.22
C ALA A 141 -13.45 -1.24 18.62
N ILE A 142 -14.44 -1.99 19.07
CA ILE A 142 -15.62 -1.40 19.71
C ILE A 142 -15.23 -0.96 21.12
N GLU A 143 -15.12 0.34 21.37
CA GLU A 143 -14.79 0.86 22.69
C GLU A 143 -16.02 0.85 23.60
N ARG A 144 -17.15 1.28 23.05
CA ARG A 144 -18.45 1.32 23.71
C ARG A 144 -19.55 0.94 22.71
N PRO A 145 -20.73 0.52 23.18
CA PRO A 145 -21.85 0.20 22.28
C PRO A 145 -22.17 1.34 21.30
N GLY A 146 -21.95 1.09 20.00
CA GLY A 146 -22.16 2.08 18.94
C GLY A 146 -20.98 3.01 18.66
N GLU A 147 -19.79 2.70 19.18
CA GLU A 147 -18.58 3.52 18.99
C GLU A 147 -17.38 2.64 18.62
N LEU A 148 -16.84 2.84 17.41
CA LEU A 148 -15.68 2.14 16.87
C LEU A 148 -14.47 3.07 16.86
N GLN A 149 -13.73 3.11 17.97
CA GLN A 149 -12.56 3.99 18.17
C GLN A 149 -12.83 5.43 17.71
N GLY A 150 -13.86 6.06 18.29
CA GLY A 150 -14.29 7.42 17.95
C GLY A 150 -15.28 7.53 16.78
N LEU A 151 -15.41 6.50 15.93
CA LEU A 151 -16.41 6.49 14.86
C LEU A 151 -17.78 6.08 15.41
N ALA A 152 -18.75 6.99 15.33
CA ALA A 152 -20.14 6.70 15.70
C ALA A 152 -20.78 5.70 14.73
N LEU A 153 -21.44 4.68 15.29
CA LEU A 153 -22.17 3.64 14.58
C LEU A 153 -23.66 3.68 14.96
N SER A 154 -24.53 3.48 13.98
CA SER A 154 -25.97 3.22 14.22
C SER A 154 -26.22 1.94 15.04
N ASN A 155 -25.41 0.91 14.83
CA ASN A 155 -25.58 -0.40 15.47
C ASN A 155 -24.88 -0.46 16.84
N LYS A 156 -25.67 -0.55 17.91
CA LYS A 156 -25.19 -0.64 19.29
C LYS A 156 -25.03 -2.07 19.83
N ARG A 157 -25.26 -3.10 19.00
CA ARG A 157 -25.25 -4.51 19.43
C ARG A 157 -23.88 -5.18 19.34
N LEU A 158 -22.88 -4.52 18.77
CA LEU A 158 -21.53 -5.07 18.65
C LEU A 158 -20.88 -5.11 20.05
N ALA A 159 -20.24 -6.24 20.36
CA ALA A 159 -19.64 -6.45 21.67
C ALA A 159 -18.41 -5.53 21.87
N PRO A 160 -18.26 -4.87 23.04
CA PRO A 160 -17.07 -4.10 23.35
C PRO A 160 -15.79 -4.94 23.30
N LYS A 161 -14.65 -4.27 23.12
CA LYS A 161 -13.29 -4.85 23.03
C LYS A 161 -13.10 -5.86 21.90
N THR A 162 -14.00 -5.85 20.92
CA THR A 162 -13.92 -6.70 19.73
C THR A 162 -13.43 -5.86 18.56
N GLU A 163 -12.40 -6.31 17.85
CA GLU A 163 -12.04 -5.67 16.57
C GLU A 163 -13.02 -6.14 15.49
N VAL A 164 -13.56 -5.18 14.75
CA VAL A 164 -14.52 -5.45 13.69
C VAL A 164 -14.20 -4.63 12.46
N LEU A 165 -14.50 -5.20 11.30
CA LEU A 165 -14.76 -4.47 10.07
C LEU A 165 -16.26 -4.19 10.01
N VAL A 166 -16.64 -2.92 9.90
CA VAL A 166 -18.02 -2.49 9.64
C VAL A 166 -18.11 -1.88 8.25
N ARG A 167 -19.22 -2.11 7.55
CA ARG A 167 -19.51 -1.55 6.24
C ARG A 167 -20.95 -1.04 6.20
N GLY A 168 -21.17 0.09 5.53
CA GLY A 168 -22.49 0.65 5.36
C GLY A 168 -22.49 2.06 4.77
N ASN A 169 -23.53 2.82 5.09
CA ASN A 169 -23.74 4.15 4.50
C ASN A 169 -23.28 5.23 5.48
N TRP A 170 -22.35 6.08 5.08
CA TRP A 170 -21.97 7.25 5.85
C TRP A 170 -23.00 8.36 5.64
N ASN A 171 -23.63 8.84 6.70
CA ASN A 171 -24.69 9.86 6.61
C ASN A 171 -24.21 11.29 6.95
N GLY A 172 -22.90 11.51 7.04
CA GLY A 172 -22.31 12.78 7.45
C GLY A 172 -22.00 12.89 8.95
N ARG A 173 -22.59 12.03 9.79
CA ARG A 173 -22.37 12.03 11.24
C ARG A 173 -21.95 10.69 11.81
N GLN A 174 -22.54 9.60 11.32
CA GLN A 174 -22.28 8.24 11.78
C GLN A 174 -22.28 7.27 10.59
N LEU A 175 -21.76 6.07 10.81
CA LEU A 175 -21.86 4.97 9.85
C LEU A 175 -23.13 4.16 10.14
N ASP A 176 -24.04 4.14 9.17
CA ASP A 176 -25.24 3.31 9.19
C ASP A 176 -24.85 1.89 8.74
N VAL A 177 -24.62 1.00 9.71
CA VAL A 177 -23.97 -0.30 9.52
C VAL A 177 -24.93 -1.27 8.84
N VAL A 178 -24.54 -1.74 7.66
CA VAL A 178 -25.27 -2.75 6.88
C VAL A 178 -24.67 -4.13 7.10
N GLN A 179 -23.35 -4.22 7.24
CA GLN A 179 -22.62 -5.47 7.44
C GLN A 179 -21.51 -5.27 8.47
N SER A 180 -21.26 -6.29 9.28
CA SER A 180 -20.09 -6.38 10.14
C SER A 180 -19.40 -7.73 10.01
N ARG A 181 -18.09 -7.74 10.23
CA ARG A 181 -17.25 -8.93 10.29
C ARG A 181 -16.29 -8.79 11.47
N VAL A 182 -16.23 -9.82 12.31
CA VAL A 182 -15.31 -9.85 13.46
C VAL A 182 -13.91 -10.21 12.98
N ASP A 183 -12.91 -9.58 13.60
CA ASP A 183 -11.48 -9.89 13.49
C ASP A 183 -10.92 -9.97 12.05
N PRO A 184 -11.04 -8.89 11.26
CA PRO A 184 -10.51 -8.87 9.89
C PRO A 184 -8.99 -9.04 9.82
N GLY A 185 -8.24 -8.60 10.85
CA GLY A 185 -6.79 -8.73 10.95
C GLY A 185 -6.28 -10.09 11.45
N LEU A 186 -7.19 -11.00 11.85
CA LEU A 186 -6.86 -12.35 12.29
C LEU A 186 -7.65 -13.40 11.49
N PRO A 187 -7.55 -13.43 10.15
CA PRO A 187 -8.32 -14.37 9.34
C PRO A 187 -7.95 -15.85 9.59
N PHE A 188 -6.87 -16.11 10.33
CA PHE A 188 -6.17 -17.39 10.45
C PHE A 188 -6.29 -18.07 11.83
N GLU A 189 -7.27 -17.66 12.65
CA GLU A 189 -7.50 -18.27 13.96
C GLU A 189 -7.61 -19.80 13.86
N GLY A 190 -6.86 -20.50 14.72
CA GLY A 190 -6.76 -21.97 14.72
C GLY A 190 -5.92 -22.59 13.60
N ARG A 191 -5.41 -21.83 12.62
CA ARG A 191 -4.60 -22.38 11.49
C ARG A 191 -3.11 -22.06 11.57
N VAL A 192 -2.75 -20.97 12.23
CA VAL A 192 -1.36 -20.56 12.44
C VAL A 192 -0.96 -20.71 13.89
N ARG A 193 0.34 -20.93 14.11
CA ARG A 193 0.95 -20.95 15.44
C ARG A 193 1.87 -19.76 15.65
N ASN A 194 2.65 -19.43 14.62
CA ASN A 194 3.61 -18.34 14.67
C ASN A 194 2.97 -17.08 14.08
N VAL A 195 3.29 -15.92 14.64
CA VAL A 195 2.80 -14.64 14.16
C VAL A 195 3.89 -13.58 14.10
N LEU A 196 3.79 -12.70 13.11
CA LEU A 196 4.59 -11.48 13.00
C LEU A 196 3.64 -10.30 12.87
N VAL A 197 3.59 -9.45 13.89
CA VAL A 197 2.65 -8.32 13.95
C VAL A 197 3.43 -7.02 14.04
N GLU A 198 3.12 -6.09 13.15
CA GLU A 198 3.57 -4.71 13.21
C GLU A 198 2.44 -3.81 13.75
N GLY A 199 2.81 -2.85 14.59
CA GLY A 199 1.86 -1.87 15.12
C GLY A 199 2.56 -0.72 15.85
N LEU A 200 1.74 0.22 16.33
CA LEU A 200 2.14 1.22 17.31
C LEU A 200 1.71 0.76 18.71
N VAL A 201 2.61 0.88 19.68
CA VAL A 201 2.34 0.53 21.08
C VAL A 201 1.24 1.46 21.62
N HIS A 202 0.06 0.92 21.91
CA HIS A 202 -1.03 1.69 22.52
C HIS A 202 -0.79 1.90 24.02
N LYS A 203 -0.36 0.84 24.70
CA LYS A 203 -0.19 0.83 26.15
C LYS A 203 0.80 -0.26 26.54
N GLN A 204 1.57 0.01 27.59
CA GLN A 204 2.38 -1.01 28.25
C GLN A 204 2.11 -0.98 29.76
N GLN A 205 1.91 -2.15 30.34
CA GLN A 205 1.74 -2.37 31.77
C GLN A 205 2.60 -3.57 32.18
N GLY A 206 3.79 -3.29 32.72
CA GLY A 206 4.76 -4.32 33.04
C GLY A 206 5.17 -5.10 31.79
N ASP A 207 4.88 -6.41 31.80
CA ASP A 207 5.18 -7.35 30.73
C ASP A 207 4.06 -7.48 29.68
N ARG A 208 2.94 -6.76 29.86
CA ARG A 208 1.83 -6.73 28.91
C ARG A 208 1.91 -5.48 28.04
N VAL A 209 1.95 -5.66 26.72
CA VAL A 209 1.95 -4.59 25.71
C VAL A 209 0.72 -4.73 24.82
N GLU A 210 0.02 -3.63 24.56
CA GLU A 210 -1.09 -3.57 23.61
C GLU A 210 -0.63 -2.94 22.30
N LEU A 211 -0.82 -3.65 21.18
CA LEU A 211 -0.25 -3.34 19.87
C LEU A 211 -1.24 -3.68 18.76
N GLY A 212 -1.78 -2.70 18.03
CA GLY A 212 -2.65 -2.97 16.88
C GLY A 212 -3.84 -3.89 17.19
N GLY A 213 -4.42 -3.76 18.39
CA GLY A 213 -5.49 -4.63 18.89
C GLY A 213 -5.02 -5.97 19.45
N PHE A 214 -3.74 -6.33 19.34
CA PHE A 214 -3.14 -7.51 19.96
C PHE A 214 -2.72 -7.23 21.39
N THR A 215 -2.83 -8.26 22.23
CA THR A 215 -2.20 -8.31 23.54
C THR A 215 -0.91 -9.12 23.41
N VAL A 216 0.22 -8.49 23.67
CA VAL A 216 1.54 -9.10 23.64
C VAL A 216 2.03 -9.30 25.07
N GLN A 217 2.36 -10.54 25.42
CA GLN A 217 2.98 -10.90 26.69
C GLN A 217 4.49 -11.06 26.47
N LEU A 218 5.28 -10.23 27.14
CA LEU A 218 6.73 -10.29 27.18
C LEU A 218 7.17 -11.31 28.23
N GLY A 219 7.91 -12.35 27.83
CA GLY A 219 8.56 -13.27 28.75
C GLY A 219 10.02 -12.89 29.02
N HIS A 220 10.65 -13.53 30.01
CA HIS A 220 12.09 -13.39 30.29
C HIS A 220 12.99 -13.77 29.09
N GLY A 221 12.51 -14.62 28.19
CA GLY A 221 13.21 -15.00 26.95
C GLY A 221 12.93 -14.08 25.76
N THR A 222 12.17 -13.00 25.93
CA THR A 222 11.87 -12.09 24.82
C THR A 222 13.13 -11.34 24.43
N SER A 223 13.56 -11.53 23.19
CA SER A 223 14.68 -10.79 22.62
C SER A 223 14.24 -9.41 22.11
N PHE A 224 15.09 -8.40 22.24
CA PHE A 224 14.84 -7.06 21.72
C PHE A 224 15.89 -6.68 20.68
N ALA A 225 15.46 -6.05 19.60
CA ALA A 225 16.34 -5.52 18.55
C ALA A 225 16.05 -4.05 18.30
N GLY A 226 17.10 -3.22 18.17
CA GLY A 226 16.96 -1.77 17.94
C GLY A 226 16.57 -0.93 19.16
N GLY A 227 16.42 -1.56 20.34
CA GLY A 227 16.07 -0.93 21.63
C GLY A 227 15.95 -1.98 22.75
N ARG A 228 15.43 -1.57 23.92
CA ARG A 228 15.22 -2.42 25.11
C ARG A 228 13.77 -2.40 25.61
N SER A 229 13.38 -3.37 26.45
CA SER A 229 12.01 -3.47 26.98
C SER A 229 11.52 -2.25 27.75
N ASN A 230 12.41 -1.51 28.41
CA ASN A 230 12.10 -0.29 29.16
C ASN A 230 12.07 0.97 28.27
N GLU A 231 12.49 0.85 27.00
CA GLU A 231 12.46 1.92 26.00
C GLU A 231 11.20 1.84 25.12
N LEU A 232 10.34 0.82 25.32
CA LEU A 232 9.05 0.70 24.66
C LEU A 232 8.12 1.83 25.09
N ALA A 233 8.13 2.92 24.34
CA ALA A 233 7.25 4.05 24.55
C ALA A 233 5.87 3.83 23.92
N VAL A 234 4.86 4.54 24.43
CA VAL A 234 3.57 4.68 23.74
C VAL A 234 3.81 5.33 22.38
N ASP A 235 3.08 4.86 21.37
CA ASP A 235 3.20 5.24 19.95
C ASP A 235 4.52 4.88 19.27
N GLN A 236 5.38 4.12 19.96
CA GLN A 236 6.54 3.52 19.31
C GLN A 236 6.09 2.45 18.32
N ARG A 237 6.56 2.54 17.08
CA ARG A 237 6.38 1.50 16.08
C ARG A 237 7.29 0.32 16.37
N VAL A 238 6.71 -0.87 16.43
CA VAL A 238 7.43 -2.12 16.69
C VAL A 238 6.90 -3.26 15.83
N ARG A 239 7.75 -4.26 15.61
CA ARG A 239 7.41 -5.56 15.05
C ARG A 239 7.59 -6.62 16.12
N VAL A 240 6.57 -7.44 16.32
CA VAL A 240 6.55 -8.51 17.32
C VAL A 240 6.46 -9.83 16.60
N ALA A 241 7.44 -10.70 16.83
CA ALA A 241 7.40 -12.09 16.44
C ALA A 241 7.15 -12.97 17.67
N GLY A 242 6.29 -13.97 17.53
CA GLY A 242 6.02 -14.90 18.62
C GLY A 242 4.95 -15.93 18.30
N VAL A 243 4.39 -16.52 19.36
CA VAL A 243 3.39 -17.59 19.27
C VAL A 243 2.02 -17.08 19.70
N ILE A 244 1.02 -17.28 18.84
CA ILE A 244 -0.37 -16.96 19.16
C ILE A 244 -0.93 -18.02 20.13
N ARG A 245 -1.64 -17.58 21.18
CA ARG A 245 -2.21 -18.47 22.20
C ARG A 245 -3.69 -18.71 21.97
N ALA A 246 -4.49 -17.65 22.12
CA ALA A 246 -5.93 -17.64 21.90
C ALA A 246 -6.34 -16.22 21.48
N GLY A 247 -7.27 -16.11 20.52
CA GLY A 247 -7.68 -14.83 19.96
C GLY A 247 -6.46 -13.98 19.57
N ARG A 248 -6.39 -12.75 20.09
CA ARG A 248 -5.32 -11.78 19.79
C ARG A 248 -4.17 -11.77 20.80
N SER A 249 -3.99 -12.85 21.55
CA SER A 249 -2.93 -12.96 22.56
C SER A 249 -1.67 -13.60 21.97
N ILE A 250 -0.54 -12.90 22.08
CA ILE A 250 0.77 -13.30 21.57
C ILE A 250 1.73 -13.46 22.74
N HIS A 251 2.43 -14.58 22.83
CA HIS A 251 3.63 -14.68 23.64
C HIS A 251 4.82 -14.28 22.78
N ALA A 252 5.46 -13.16 23.12
CA ALA A 252 6.55 -12.61 22.31
C ALA A 252 7.83 -13.44 22.46
N GLU A 253 8.45 -13.73 21.32
CA GLU A 253 9.81 -14.29 21.26
C GLU A 253 10.82 -13.19 20.89
N ARG A 254 10.39 -12.24 20.06
CA ARG A 254 11.20 -11.10 19.65
C ARG A 254 10.37 -9.85 19.45
N VAL A 255 10.90 -8.71 19.90
CA VAL A 255 10.38 -7.37 19.63
C VAL A 255 11.46 -6.54 18.94
N GLU A 256 11.14 -5.98 17.79
CA GLU A 256 12.03 -5.12 17.01
C GLU A 256 11.47 -3.70 16.96
N PHE A 257 12.30 -2.73 17.34
CA PHE A 257 12.00 -1.31 17.22
C PHE A 257 12.14 -0.89 15.76
N VAL A 258 11.05 -0.40 15.18
CA VAL A 258 11.07 0.17 13.83
C VAL A 258 11.35 1.66 13.97
N ARG A 259 12.52 2.09 13.50
CA ARG A 259 12.80 3.51 13.33
C ARG A 259 12.20 3.93 12.00
N ASP A 260 11.44 5.01 12.00
CA ASP A 260 11.02 5.67 10.76
C ASP A 260 12.28 6.31 10.16
N ASN A 261 13.08 5.51 9.43
CA ASN A 261 14.16 6.05 8.62
C ASN A 261 13.49 6.66 7.39
N PRO A 262 13.59 7.99 7.16
CA PRO A 262 13.09 8.62 5.93
C PRO A 262 13.91 8.23 4.69
N ASP A 263 14.93 7.39 4.85
CA ASP A 263 15.95 7.16 3.85
C ASP A 263 15.83 5.78 3.21
N GLY A 264 14.94 5.71 2.23
CA GLY A 264 15.22 5.00 0.99
C GLY A 264 16.12 5.86 0.09
N SER A 265 17.24 6.38 0.59
CA SER A 265 18.27 6.92 -0.29
C SER A 265 18.88 5.76 -1.07
N ILE A 266 18.40 5.63 -2.30
CA ILE A 266 19.32 5.65 -3.42
C ILE A 266 20.31 6.79 -3.11
N ARG A 267 21.54 6.44 -2.70
CA ARG A 267 22.63 7.41 -2.61
C ARG A 267 22.73 8.07 -3.97
N ARG A 268 22.14 9.27 -4.12
CA ARG A 268 22.50 10.21 -5.17
C ARG A 268 23.96 10.52 -4.94
N GLY A 269 24.82 9.86 -5.70
CA GLY A 269 26.20 10.27 -5.85
C GLY A 269 26.19 11.73 -6.27
N SER A 270 26.65 12.58 -5.36
CA SER A 270 27.01 13.95 -5.66
C SER A 270 27.95 13.95 -6.85
N ASP A 271 27.58 14.72 -7.87
CA ASP A 271 28.47 15.13 -8.95
C ASP A 271 29.80 15.59 -8.36
N HIS A 272 30.90 14.95 -8.76
CA HIS A 272 32.22 15.55 -8.77
C HIS A 272 32.79 15.36 -10.17
N SER A 273 32.43 16.32 -11.03
CA SER A 273 33.33 16.81 -12.07
C SER A 273 34.61 17.32 -11.41
N GLY A 274 35.77 16.83 -11.85
CA GLY A 274 37.04 17.30 -11.31
C GLY A 274 38.26 16.74 -12.04
N SER A 275 38.41 17.12 -13.32
CA SER A 275 39.73 17.22 -13.94
C SER A 275 40.53 18.31 -13.21
N GLY A 276 41.76 18.03 -12.77
CA GLY A 276 42.68 19.08 -12.35
C GLY A 276 43.78 18.64 -11.39
N SER A 277 44.96 18.48 -11.95
CA SER A 277 46.28 18.34 -11.30
C SER A 277 46.59 19.40 -10.24
N GLY A 278 47.29 19.02 -9.16
CA GLY A 278 47.96 19.97 -8.27
C GLY A 278 48.53 19.32 -7.01
N SER A 279 49.85 19.20 -6.97
CA SER A 279 50.66 18.73 -5.83
C SER A 279 50.57 19.68 -4.64
N ALA A 280 50.46 19.14 -3.42
CA ALA A 280 51.10 19.68 -2.21
C ALA A 280 50.98 18.68 -1.04
N GLU A 281 52.12 18.43 -0.40
CA GLU A 281 52.27 17.67 0.83
C GLU A 281 51.65 18.42 2.02
N SER A 282 50.96 17.72 2.92
CA SER A 282 51.00 18.02 4.37
C SER A 282 50.49 16.82 5.16
N GLU A 283 51.37 16.30 6.02
CA GLU A 283 51.03 15.37 7.09
C GLU A 283 50.18 16.06 8.15
N ARG A 284 49.21 15.35 8.73
CA ARG A 284 48.95 15.33 10.18
C ARG A 284 47.99 14.19 10.53
N HIS A 285 48.48 13.36 11.44
CA HIS A 285 47.75 12.33 12.16
C HIS A 285 46.64 12.96 13.02
N GLU A 286 45.48 12.30 13.07
CA GLU A 286 44.78 12.10 14.34
C GLU A 286 43.91 10.84 14.29
N SER A 287 44.14 9.98 15.26
CA SER A 287 43.57 8.66 15.45
C SER A 287 42.14 8.73 16.00
N GLY A 288 41.21 8.06 15.34
CA GLY A 288 39.86 7.78 15.85
C GLY A 288 39.48 6.33 15.56
N ASN A 289 39.77 5.44 16.51
CA ASN A 289 39.40 4.04 16.47
C ASN A 289 37.90 3.87 16.72
N SER A 290 37.14 3.47 15.69
CA SER A 290 35.83 2.84 15.85
C SER A 290 35.76 1.61 14.94
N GLY A 291 35.99 0.44 15.54
CA GLY A 291 35.79 -0.83 14.88
C GLY A 291 34.31 -1.04 14.55
N SER A 292 33.93 -0.75 13.31
CA SER A 292 32.70 -1.26 12.72
C SER A 292 32.98 -2.66 12.17
N GLY A 293 32.62 -3.69 12.94
CA GLY A 293 32.49 -5.04 12.41
C GLY A 293 31.25 -5.12 11.52
N GLY A 294 31.33 -4.50 10.35
CA GLY A 294 30.38 -4.69 9.26
C GLY A 294 30.86 -5.86 8.43
N HIS A 295 30.00 -6.85 8.24
CA HIS A 295 30.21 -7.87 7.21
C HIS A 295 30.05 -7.18 5.85
N ASP A 296 31.14 -6.63 5.31
CA ASP A 296 31.14 -5.95 4.01
C ASP A 296 31.10 -7.00 2.89
N SER A 297 29.89 -7.33 2.44
CA SER A 297 29.68 -7.87 1.10
C SER A 297 29.71 -6.71 0.10
N VAL A 298 30.55 -6.79 -0.93
CA VAL A 298 30.69 -5.73 -1.95
C VAL A 298 29.74 -6.02 -3.10
N GLU A 299 28.76 -5.14 -3.31
CA GLU A 299 27.87 -5.21 -4.48
C GLU A 299 28.43 -4.37 -5.64
N ARG A 300 28.62 -4.98 -6.81
CA ARG A 300 29.00 -4.31 -8.06
C ARG A 300 27.86 -4.35 -9.05
N VAL A 301 27.55 -3.20 -9.65
CA VAL A 301 26.54 -3.09 -10.71
C VAL A 301 27.20 -2.59 -11.99
N ARG A 302 26.98 -3.31 -13.10
CA ARG A 302 27.41 -2.92 -14.44
C ARG A 302 26.19 -2.77 -15.34
N THR A 303 26.15 -1.68 -16.10
CA THR A 303 25.10 -1.44 -17.10
C THR A 303 25.75 -1.25 -18.46
N GLU A 304 25.29 -1.99 -19.46
CA GLU A 304 25.71 -1.89 -20.85
C GLU A 304 24.48 -1.60 -21.71
N SER A 305 24.54 -0.57 -22.55
CA SER A 305 23.50 -0.27 -23.53
C SER A 305 24.10 -0.20 -24.92
N SER A 306 23.44 -0.84 -25.89
CA SER A 306 23.81 -0.75 -27.31
C SER A 306 22.76 0.06 -28.07
N GLY A 307 23.23 0.99 -28.90
CA GLY A 307 22.39 1.85 -29.73
C GLY A 307 21.60 1.09 -30.80
N ARG A 308 20.70 1.82 -31.46
CA ARG A 308 19.74 1.27 -32.41
C ARG A 308 20.44 0.75 -33.68
N ASP A 309 20.49 -0.57 -33.86
CA ASP A 309 21.03 -1.19 -35.06
C ASP A 309 20.05 -1.06 -36.25
N GLY A 310 20.48 -1.40 -37.47
CA GLY A 310 19.70 -1.26 -38.71
C GLY A 310 18.33 -1.96 -38.76
N GLY A 311 18.01 -2.80 -37.75
CA GLY A 311 16.69 -3.40 -37.53
C GLY A 311 15.81 -2.70 -36.50
N GLY A 312 16.22 -1.54 -35.95
CA GLY A 312 15.42 -0.76 -35.02
C GLY A 312 15.42 -1.24 -33.57
N GLU A 313 16.21 -2.27 -33.23
CA GLU A 313 16.28 -2.86 -31.89
C GLU A 313 17.23 -2.11 -30.95
N THR A 314 16.85 -1.97 -29.67
CA THR A 314 17.73 -1.54 -28.58
C THR A 314 17.93 -2.67 -27.58
N ARG A 315 19.12 -2.74 -26.98
CA ARG A 315 19.44 -3.71 -25.94
C ARG A 315 20.02 -3.01 -24.72
N GLU A 316 19.49 -3.35 -23.56
CA GLU A 316 20.02 -2.94 -22.27
C GLU A 316 20.33 -4.19 -21.46
N ARG A 317 21.51 -4.19 -20.83
CA ARG A 317 21.94 -5.25 -19.92
C ARG A 317 22.37 -4.62 -18.61
N ILE A 318 21.79 -5.12 -17.52
CA ILE A 318 22.16 -4.78 -16.16
C ILE A 318 22.67 -6.06 -15.50
N GLU A 319 23.85 -6.01 -14.90
CA GLU A 319 24.46 -7.11 -14.19
C GLU A 319 24.83 -6.65 -12.78
N ARG A 320 24.34 -7.35 -11.75
CA ARG A 320 24.63 -7.11 -10.34
C ARG A 320 25.37 -8.32 -9.79
N GLU A 321 26.51 -8.09 -9.16
CA GLU A 321 27.30 -9.13 -8.49
C GLU A 321 27.45 -8.77 -7.03
N VAL A 322 27.25 -9.74 -6.14
CA VAL A 322 27.53 -9.63 -4.72
C VAL A 322 28.72 -10.53 -4.43
N GLU A 323 29.78 -9.95 -3.89
CA GLU A 323 30.98 -10.66 -3.42
C GLU A 323 31.01 -10.66 -1.89
N SER A 324 31.45 -11.78 -1.33
CA SER A 324 31.75 -11.92 0.10
C SER A 324 32.95 -11.04 0.50
N ALA A 325 33.18 -10.90 1.80
CA ALA A 325 34.36 -10.20 2.32
C ALA A 325 35.70 -10.88 1.93
N SER A 326 35.68 -12.16 1.52
CA SER A 326 36.85 -12.88 0.99
C SER A 326 37.03 -12.72 -0.52
N GLY A 327 36.15 -11.96 -1.20
CA GLY A 327 36.16 -11.75 -2.65
C GLY A 327 35.54 -12.89 -3.46
N GLU A 328 34.79 -13.79 -2.82
CA GLU A 328 34.09 -14.86 -3.51
C GLU A 328 32.72 -14.36 -3.98
N LEU A 329 32.35 -14.63 -5.23
CA LEU A 329 31.02 -14.32 -5.73
C LEU A 329 29.98 -15.15 -4.96
N GLU A 330 28.97 -14.49 -4.40
CA GLU A 330 27.84 -15.10 -3.69
C GLU A 330 26.56 -15.07 -4.53
N ARG A 331 26.35 -13.99 -5.31
CA ARG A 331 25.18 -13.84 -6.16
C ARG A 331 25.51 -13.05 -7.42
N ARG A 332 25.00 -13.50 -8.56
CA ARG A 332 25.00 -12.75 -9.82
C ARG A 332 23.58 -12.66 -10.36
N GLU A 333 23.11 -11.45 -10.57
CA GLU A 333 21.81 -11.17 -11.19
C GLU A 333 22.05 -10.45 -12.52
N ARG A 334 21.44 -10.93 -13.58
CA ARG A 334 21.56 -10.36 -14.92
C ARG A 334 20.19 -10.14 -15.52
N ILE A 335 19.89 -8.90 -15.85
CA ILE A 335 18.67 -8.50 -16.54
C ILE A 335 19.07 -8.03 -17.94
N GLU A 336 18.52 -8.64 -18.98
CA GLU A 336 18.71 -8.24 -20.36
C GLU A 336 17.35 -7.88 -20.96
N THR A 337 17.16 -6.61 -21.31
CA THR A 337 15.96 -6.10 -21.97
C THR A 337 16.28 -5.84 -23.43
N ARG A 338 15.45 -6.39 -24.32
CA ARG A 338 15.48 -6.13 -25.76
C ARG A 338 14.18 -5.48 -26.15
N GLU A 339 14.27 -4.35 -26.81
CA GLU A 339 13.13 -3.62 -27.31
C GLU A 339 13.24 -3.52 -28.84
N SER A 340 12.24 -4.06 -29.51
CA SER A 340 12.00 -3.91 -30.95
C SER A 340 10.68 -3.18 -31.14
N ALA A 341 10.35 -2.76 -32.37
CA ALA A 341 9.13 -2.00 -32.65
C ALA A 341 7.85 -2.69 -32.13
N ASP A 342 7.79 -4.02 -32.24
CA ASP A 342 6.57 -4.80 -32.01
C ASP A 342 6.58 -5.58 -30.69
N ARG A 343 7.73 -5.63 -29.97
CA ARG A 343 7.86 -6.46 -28.77
C ARG A 343 8.95 -5.96 -27.83
N VAL A 344 8.69 -6.10 -26.54
CA VAL A 344 9.69 -6.01 -25.47
C VAL A 344 9.92 -7.40 -24.88
N GLU A 345 11.17 -7.83 -24.80
CA GLU A 345 11.57 -9.08 -24.15
C GLU A 345 12.56 -8.78 -23.02
N THR A 346 12.22 -9.16 -21.79
CA THR A 346 13.11 -9.04 -20.62
C THR A 346 13.49 -10.44 -20.14
N ARG A 347 14.80 -10.69 -20.04
CA ARG A 347 15.35 -11.92 -19.50
C ARG A 347 16.05 -11.63 -18.19
N GLU A 348 15.59 -12.24 -17.12
CA GLU A 348 16.21 -12.18 -15.81
C GLU A 348 16.90 -13.51 -15.52
N ARG A 349 18.18 -13.47 -15.15
CA ARG A 349 18.95 -14.63 -14.71
C ARG A 349 19.55 -14.35 -13.36
N ILE A 350 19.29 -15.21 -12.38
CA ILE A 350 19.88 -15.15 -11.05
C ILE A 350 20.70 -16.41 -10.84
N GLU A 351 21.96 -16.25 -10.46
CA GLU A 351 22.89 -17.31 -10.12
C GLU A 351 23.33 -17.11 -8.66
N ILE A 352 23.24 -18.16 -7.85
CA ILE A 352 23.69 -18.16 -6.45
C ILE A 352 24.90 -19.08 -6.34
N PHE A 353 25.89 -18.64 -5.58
CA PHE A 353 27.18 -19.30 -5.43
C PHE A 353 27.46 -19.53 -3.94
N GLU A 354 27.99 -20.69 -3.61
CA GLU A 354 28.52 -21.01 -2.28
C GLU A 354 29.99 -21.41 -2.44
N ASN A 355 30.89 -20.73 -1.73
CA ASN A 355 32.34 -20.94 -1.81
C ASN A 355 32.89 -20.87 -3.26
N GLY A 356 32.39 -19.91 -4.06
CA GLY A 356 32.74 -19.76 -5.48
C GLY A 356 32.13 -20.80 -6.44
N VAL A 357 31.33 -21.76 -5.95
CA VAL A 357 30.66 -22.77 -6.79
C VAL A 357 29.21 -22.39 -7.01
N ARG A 358 28.75 -22.32 -8.26
CA ARG A 358 27.34 -22.02 -8.59
C ARG A 358 26.43 -23.17 -8.15
N VAL A 359 25.63 -22.93 -7.12
CA VAL A 359 24.69 -23.92 -6.56
C VAL A 359 23.27 -23.78 -7.14
N GLU A 360 22.89 -22.59 -7.59
CA GLU A 360 21.57 -22.35 -8.15
C GLU A 360 21.64 -21.45 -9.40
N ARG A 361 20.74 -21.71 -10.37
CA ARG A 361 20.48 -20.83 -11.51
C ARG A 361 18.99 -20.77 -11.79
N ILE A 362 18.43 -19.57 -11.76
CA ILE A 362 17.05 -19.25 -12.09
C ILE A 362 17.08 -18.40 -13.36
N GLU A 363 16.25 -18.73 -14.34
CA GLU A 363 16.09 -17.95 -15.57
C GLU A 363 14.60 -17.69 -15.81
N ARG A 364 14.23 -16.43 -16.01
CA ARG A 364 12.87 -15.97 -16.31
C ARG A 364 12.90 -15.17 -17.60
N ILE A 365 11.89 -15.37 -18.44
CA ILE A 365 11.74 -14.67 -19.70
C ILE A 365 10.32 -14.09 -19.72
N GLU A 366 10.22 -12.77 -19.82
CA GLU A 366 8.97 -12.05 -20.03
C GLU A 366 8.96 -11.50 -21.46
N LYS A 367 7.87 -11.76 -22.20
CA LYS A 367 7.66 -11.26 -23.57
C LYS A 367 6.35 -10.48 -23.60
N ILE A 368 6.42 -9.22 -24.02
CA ILE A 368 5.27 -8.33 -24.16
C ILE A 368 5.20 -7.90 -25.62
N GLU A 369 4.21 -8.41 -26.35
CA GLU A 369 3.89 -7.93 -27.69
C GLU A 369 3.15 -6.59 -27.59
N ARG A 370 3.57 -5.61 -28.40
CA ARG A 370 2.86 -4.33 -28.52
C ARG A 370 1.68 -4.55 -29.46
N PRO A 371 0.46 -4.10 -29.11
CA PRO A 371 -0.68 -4.21 -30.01
C PRO A 371 -0.41 -3.41 -31.30
N GLU A 372 -0.74 -3.99 -32.45
CA GLU A 372 -0.68 -3.28 -33.74
C GLU A 372 -1.46 -1.96 -33.66
N GLN A 373 -0.88 -0.90 -34.21
CA GLN A 373 -1.58 0.37 -34.36
C GLN A 373 -2.85 0.13 -35.18
N VAL A 374 -4.00 0.55 -34.64
CA VAL A 374 -5.26 0.61 -35.38
C VAL A 374 -5.02 1.42 -36.65
N ASP A 375 -5.20 0.77 -37.81
CA ASP A 375 -5.14 1.44 -39.10
C ASP A 375 -6.07 2.66 -39.10
N LYS A 376 -5.53 3.80 -39.50
CA LYS A 376 -6.33 5.01 -39.78
C LYS A 376 -7.40 4.62 -40.80
N PRO A 377 -8.69 4.93 -40.60
CA PRO A 377 -9.68 4.65 -41.62
C PRO A 377 -9.32 5.40 -42.91
N GLU A 378 -9.33 4.66 -44.01
CA GLU A 378 -9.08 5.15 -45.36
C GLU A 378 -9.98 6.35 -45.69
N ARG A 379 -9.42 7.29 -46.44
CA ARG A 379 -10.13 8.41 -47.06
C ARG A 379 -11.36 7.89 -47.78
N VAL A 380 -12.52 8.43 -47.44
CA VAL A 380 -13.75 8.26 -48.22
C VAL A 380 -13.51 8.80 -49.64
N GLU A 381 -13.47 7.92 -50.63
CA GLU A 381 -13.46 8.30 -52.04
C GLU A 381 -14.78 8.99 -52.41
N LYS A 382 -14.65 9.97 -53.30
CA LYS A 382 -15.71 10.83 -53.83
C LYS A 382 -16.85 10.00 -54.42
N ILE A 383 -18.08 10.26 -53.99
CA ILE A 383 -19.27 9.95 -54.78
C ILE A 383 -19.59 11.19 -55.62
N GLU A 384 -19.50 11.03 -56.94
CA GLU A 384 -19.95 12.01 -57.93
C GLU A 384 -21.49 12.12 -57.96
N ARG A 385 -21.91 13.33 -58.34
CA ARG A 385 -23.27 13.86 -58.55
C ARG A 385 -24.35 12.86 -59.00
N VAL A 386 -25.55 13.05 -58.45
CA VAL A 386 -26.81 12.91 -59.21
C VAL A 386 -27.61 14.22 -59.07
N GLU A 387 -28.03 14.77 -60.21
CA GLU A 387 -28.82 15.99 -60.36
C GLU A 387 -30.30 15.82 -59.98
N ARG A 388 -30.87 16.97 -59.56
CA ARG A 388 -32.27 17.38 -59.37
C ARG A 388 -33.41 16.49 -59.91
N VAL A 389 -34.48 16.38 -59.10
CA VAL A 389 -35.89 16.48 -59.56
C VAL A 389 -36.72 17.32 -58.55
N GLU A 390 -37.73 18.00 -59.07
CA GLU A 390 -38.45 19.20 -58.64
C GLU A 390 -39.45 19.10 -57.46
N LYS A 391 -39.79 20.26 -56.88
CA LYS A 391 -40.98 20.52 -56.04
C LYS A 391 -42.28 20.37 -56.86
N PRO A 392 -43.41 19.99 -56.22
CA PRO A 392 -44.44 20.98 -55.85
C PRO A 392 -45.05 20.75 -54.45
N GLU A 393 -45.23 21.79 -53.62
CA GLU A 393 -46.47 22.54 -53.27
C GLU A 393 -47.47 21.90 -52.27
N ARG A 394 -47.71 22.69 -51.20
CA ARG A 394 -48.71 22.72 -50.10
C ARG A 394 -50.03 21.93 -50.18
N VAL A 395 -50.43 21.39 -49.02
CA VAL A 395 -51.75 21.56 -48.32
C VAL A 395 -51.57 21.17 -46.84
N GLU A 396 -51.69 22.06 -45.85
CA GLU A 396 -52.86 22.54 -45.06
C GLU A 396 -52.94 21.94 -43.64
N LYS A 397 -53.46 22.78 -42.73
CA LYS A 397 -53.43 22.72 -41.26
C LYS A 397 -54.16 21.50 -40.67
N VAL A 398 -53.68 21.03 -39.51
CA VAL A 398 -54.54 20.51 -38.43
C VAL A 398 -54.05 21.05 -37.08
N GLU A 399 -55.02 21.47 -36.27
CA GLU A 399 -54.94 22.30 -35.08
C GLU A 399 -54.36 21.61 -33.82
N ARG A 400 -53.86 22.46 -32.91
CA ARG A 400 -53.41 22.13 -31.55
C ARG A 400 -54.63 21.91 -30.63
N PRO A 401 -54.59 21.01 -29.64
CA PRO A 401 -55.43 21.13 -28.46
C PRO A 401 -54.76 21.96 -27.35
N GLU A 402 -55.64 22.58 -26.57
CA GLU A 402 -55.42 23.68 -25.63
C GLU A 402 -54.79 23.30 -24.28
N THR A 403 -54.21 24.35 -23.72
CA THR A 403 -53.75 24.62 -22.35
C THR A 403 -54.64 24.10 -21.21
N VAL A 404 -53.99 23.64 -20.14
CA VAL A 404 -54.59 23.53 -18.79
C VAL A 404 -53.93 24.58 -17.89
N GLU A 405 -54.78 25.37 -17.24
CA GLU A 405 -54.49 26.55 -16.43
C GLU A 405 -53.72 26.25 -15.13
N ARG A 406 -52.88 27.21 -14.74
CA ARG A 406 -52.23 27.33 -13.43
C ARG A 406 -53.13 28.18 -12.51
N PRO A 407 -53.33 27.84 -11.23
CA PRO A 407 -53.98 28.75 -10.29
C PRO A 407 -53.04 29.88 -9.84
N GLU A 408 -53.68 31.02 -9.56
CA GLU A 408 -53.13 32.35 -9.32
C GLU A 408 -52.36 32.54 -8.01
N GLU A 409 -51.48 33.54 -8.09
CA GLU A 409 -50.62 34.11 -7.07
C GLU A 409 -51.42 35.08 -6.19
N VAL A 410 -51.30 34.96 -4.87
CA VAL A 410 -51.96 35.87 -3.92
C VAL A 410 -51.04 37.05 -3.61
N GLU A 411 -51.60 38.23 -3.77
CA GLU A 411 -50.99 39.56 -3.75
C GLU A 411 -50.39 39.95 -2.38
N ARG A 412 -49.21 40.57 -2.41
CA ARG A 412 -48.60 41.28 -1.27
C ARG A 412 -49.19 42.69 -1.18
N VAL A 413 -49.71 43.07 -0.01
CA VAL A 413 -49.96 44.47 0.35
C VAL A 413 -48.79 44.99 1.17
N ASP A 414 -48.35 46.19 0.82
CA ASP A 414 -47.15 46.88 1.31
C ASP A 414 -47.54 48.05 2.24
N ARG A 415 -46.62 48.42 3.15
CA ARG A 415 -46.57 49.63 4.03
C ARG A 415 -47.53 49.64 5.24
N SER A 416 -47.17 50.08 6.45
CA SER A 416 -46.23 51.11 6.92
C SER A 416 -45.99 50.96 8.44
N GLY A 417 -44.78 51.24 8.96
CA GLY A 417 -44.59 51.62 10.37
C GLY A 417 -45.02 53.09 10.61
N PRO A 418 -44.71 53.76 11.75
CA PRO A 418 -44.08 53.32 13.00
C PRO A 418 -44.95 53.62 14.26
N HIS A 419 -44.63 53.03 15.42
CA HIS A 419 -44.48 53.68 16.73
C HIS A 419 -44.22 52.67 17.84
#